data_AF-A0AA47N8X8-F1
#
_entry.id   AF-A0AA47N8X8-F1
#
_cell.length_a   1.000
_cell.length_b   1.000
_cell.length_c   1.000
_cell.angle_alpha   90.00
_cell.angle_beta   90.00
_cell.angle_gamma   90.00
#
_symmetry.space_group_name_H-M   'P 1'
#
loop_
_entity.id
_entity.type
_entity.pdbx_description
1 polymer ?
#
loop_
_entity_poly.entity_id
_entity_poly.type
_entity_poly.pdbx_seq_one_letter_code
_entity_poly.pdbx_strand_id
1 'polypeptide(L)'
;MFHDGMSNGMLGDNEDGYISKTIAMVNCCPPFRCFVQRCMQVDLVSISEDSCRRGTGSLDRIVTLGVRVLTDRLYHTIRPLFDKLVKKKWLTNPEPYKQIESLIKESFKKYRRMESPPYQVLVGQVHSRVLQEYLRTLMRGRIICTSSKMRKRMATRLKDEGQHIKVLFKDLESPASGLDGVLSHISEVIVLEDIPSIQMEVGLLVREFPDIRKKHVSAILNIRGLTRQAERQEILNIVTDMENGAVGSASVTRQHALFSEVPVTSEVHCLHLGLSRLALAVSACFTPARPLQESPRRRTQHSPDHDL
;
A
#
# COMPACT_ATOMS: atom_id res chain seq x y z
N MET A 1 28.33 -2.51 24.29
CA MET A 1 29.20 -2.24 23.15
C MET A 1 29.40 -3.54 22.39
N PHE A 2 28.61 -3.79 21.35
CA PHE A 2 28.81 -4.87 20.39
C PHE A 2 28.42 -4.34 19.02
N HIS A 3 29.29 -3.48 18.50
CA HIS A 3 29.31 -3.01 17.12
C HIS A 3 30.74 -2.56 16.88
N ASP A 4 31.60 -3.49 16.48
CA ASP A 4 32.69 -3.24 15.55
C ASP A 4 33.45 -4.54 15.30
N GLY A 5 33.68 -4.82 14.02
CA GLY A 5 34.58 -5.89 13.60
C GLY A 5 33.96 -6.98 12.73
N MET A 6 33.19 -6.63 11.69
CA MET A 6 33.07 -7.46 10.48
C MET A 6 32.79 -6.59 9.25
N SER A 7 33.74 -5.74 8.90
CA SER A 7 33.84 -5.13 7.58
C SER A 7 35.27 -5.27 7.09
N ASN A 8 35.56 -6.38 6.38
CA ASN A 8 36.31 -6.40 5.13
C ASN A 8 36.68 -7.83 4.74
N GLY A 9 36.16 -8.27 3.59
CA GLY A 9 36.55 -9.51 2.88
C GLY A 9 35.45 -10.57 2.84
N MET A 10 35.05 -11.00 1.63
CA MET A 10 34.09 -12.08 1.33
C MET A 10 32.58 -11.76 1.45
N LEU A 11 32.08 -10.84 0.63
CA LEU A 11 30.64 -10.61 0.45
C LEU A 11 29.96 -11.57 -0.55
N GLY A 12 30.68 -12.54 -1.13
CA GLY A 12 30.11 -13.52 -2.07
C GLY A 12 29.77 -14.88 -1.47
N ASP A 13 30.66 -15.43 -0.65
CA ASP A 13 30.59 -16.85 -0.22
C ASP A 13 29.86 -17.06 1.12
N ASN A 14 29.79 -16.03 1.97
CA ASN A 14 29.18 -16.15 3.31
C ASN A 14 27.66 -15.88 3.31
N GLU A 15 27.13 -15.31 2.22
CA GLU A 15 25.71 -14.96 2.09
C GLU A 15 24.81 -16.19 1.92
N ASP A 16 25.25 -17.16 1.12
CA ASP A 16 24.57 -18.45 0.98
C ASP A 16 24.75 -19.32 2.23
N GLY A 17 25.88 -19.16 2.93
CA GLY A 17 26.12 -19.74 4.25
C GLY A 17 25.13 -19.23 5.30
N TYR A 18 24.84 -17.93 5.31
CA TYR A 18 23.85 -17.34 6.22
C TYR A 18 22.45 -17.89 5.97
N ILE A 19 21.95 -17.89 4.72
CA ILE A 19 20.65 -18.48 4.38
C ILE A 19 20.58 -19.94 4.85
N SER A 20 21.61 -20.72 4.52
CA SER A 20 21.63 -22.15 4.83
C SER A 20 21.61 -22.41 6.33
N LYS A 21 22.36 -21.62 7.13
CA LYS A 21 22.34 -21.68 8.59
C LYS A 21 20.97 -21.31 9.17
N THR A 22 20.33 -20.25 8.66
CA THR A 22 18.99 -19.85 9.09
C THR A 22 17.96 -20.94 8.79
N ILE A 23 17.99 -21.50 7.58
CA ILE A 23 17.09 -22.60 7.19
C ILE A 23 17.31 -23.83 8.08
N ALA A 24 18.56 -24.23 8.31
CA ALA A 24 18.88 -25.38 9.16
C ALA A 24 18.33 -25.19 10.58
N MET A 25 18.51 -24.00 11.17
CA MET A 25 17.98 -23.67 12.49
C MET A 25 16.45 -23.77 12.55
N VAL A 26 15.76 -23.26 11.52
CA VAL A 26 14.30 -23.32 11.42
C VAL A 26 13.80 -24.75 11.21
N ASN A 27 14.48 -25.55 10.40
CA ASN A 27 14.13 -26.96 10.15
C ASN A 27 14.29 -27.83 11.39
N CYS A 28 15.14 -27.46 12.36
CA CYS A 28 15.21 -28.16 13.64
C CYS A 28 13.93 -27.99 14.49
N CYS A 29 13.16 -26.92 14.30
CA CYS A 29 12.03 -26.60 15.18
C CYS A 29 10.88 -27.62 15.15
N PRO A 30 10.37 -28.08 13.98
CA PRO A 30 9.29 -29.07 13.97
C PRO A 30 9.66 -30.40 14.65
N PRO A 31 10.83 -31.02 14.39
CA PRO A 31 11.25 -32.22 15.11
C PRO A 31 11.35 -32.02 16.63
N PHE A 32 11.92 -30.89 17.09
CA PHE A 32 11.98 -30.58 18.52
C PHE A 32 10.59 -30.39 19.13
N ARG A 33 9.65 -29.78 18.41
CA ARG A 33 8.26 -29.64 18.87
C ARG A 33 7.60 -31.01 19.04
N CYS A 34 7.74 -31.90 18.06
CA CYS A 34 7.23 -33.26 18.16
C CYS A 34 7.88 -34.06 19.30
N PHE A 35 9.16 -33.82 19.59
CA PHE A 35 9.84 -34.42 20.74
C PHE A 35 9.26 -33.91 22.07
N VAL A 36 9.16 -32.58 22.24
CA VAL A 36 8.60 -31.96 23.46
C VAL A 36 7.16 -32.44 23.72
N GLN A 37 6.34 -32.55 22.67
CA GLN A 37 4.97 -33.07 22.78
C GLN A 37 4.93 -34.54 23.22
N ARG A 38 5.84 -35.38 22.72
CA ARG A 38 5.95 -36.79 23.14
C ARG A 38 6.40 -36.91 24.59
N CYS A 39 7.34 -36.08 25.05
CA CYS A 39 7.76 -36.06 26.45
C CYS A 39 6.59 -35.78 27.41
N MET A 40 5.65 -34.89 27.05
CA MET A 40 4.45 -34.65 27.86
C MET A 40 3.53 -35.87 27.95
N GLN A 41 3.43 -36.67 26.89
CA GLN A 41 2.53 -37.83 26.85
C GLN A 41 3.04 -38.98 27.69
N VAL A 42 4.36 -39.11 27.83
CA VAL A 42 5.02 -40.20 28.56
C VAL A 42 5.22 -39.86 30.04
N ASP A 43 5.42 -38.58 30.38
CA ASP A 43 5.89 -38.14 31.69
C ASP A 43 4.89 -37.15 32.35
N LEU A 44 3.70 -37.65 32.70
CA LEU A 44 2.59 -36.85 33.25
C LEU A 44 2.88 -36.20 34.61
N VAL A 45 3.95 -36.61 35.31
CA VAL A 45 4.18 -36.29 36.73
C VAL A 45 5.32 -35.29 36.95
N SER A 46 6.22 -35.10 35.97
CA SER A 46 7.45 -34.31 36.16
C SER A 46 7.54 -33.02 35.33
N ILE A 47 6.85 -32.94 34.18
CA ILE A 47 6.91 -31.76 33.29
C ILE A 47 5.65 -30.91 33.46
N SER A 48 5.79 -29.75 34.08
CA SER A 48 4.73 -28.74 34.14
C SER A 48 4.28 -28.32 32.74
N GLU A 49 2.97 -28.27 32.49
CA GLU A 49 2.36 -27.81 31.24
C GLU A 49 2.91 -26.45 30.79
N ASP A 50 3.20 -25.56 31.74
CA ASP A 50 3.81 -24.26 31.49
C ASP A 50 5.22 -24.35 30.88
N SER A 51 6.02 -25.34 31.26
CA SER A 51 7.36 -25.55 30.70
C SER A 51 7.28 -25.99 29.23
N CYS A 52 6.35 -26.88 28.89
CA CYS A 52 6.13 -27.25 27.49
C CYS A 52 5.63 -26.07 26.66
N ARG A 53 4.65 -25.32 27.18
CA ARG A 53 4.12 -24.13 26.51
C ARG A 53 5.21 -23.11 26.22
N ARG A 54 6.10 -22.85 27.18
CA ARG A 54 7.27 -21.98 26.99
C ARG A 54 8.26 -22.54 25.96
N GLY A 55 8.54 -23.84 25.98
CA GLY A 55 9.42 -24.49 25.00
C GLY A 55 8.88 -24.37 23.57
N THR A 56 7.60 -24.71 23.37
CA THR A 56 6.92 -24.59 22.08
C THR A 56 6.87 -23.14 21.60
N GLY A 57 6.54 -22.19 22.49
CA GLY A 57 6.56 -20.77 22.15
C GLY A 57 7.95 -20.25 21.76
N SER A 58 9.02 -20.79 22.34
CA SER A 58 10.39 -20.45 21.96
C SER A 58 10.75 -20.97 20.57
N LEU A 59 10.33 -22.20 20.23
CA LEU A 59 10.50 -22.77 18.88
C LEU A 59 9.71 -21.97 17.84
N ASP A 60 8.45 -21.61 18.12
CA ASP A 60 7.63 -20.79 17.23
C ASP A 60 8.26 -19.39 17.01
N ARG A 61 8.92 -18.84 18.04
CA ARG A 61 9.67 -17.58 17.92
C ARG A 61 10.89 -17.72 17.02
N ILE A 62 11.64 -18.83 17.11
CA ILE A 62 12.78 -19.12 16.22
C ILE A 62 12.29 -19.19 14.77
N VAL A 63 11.22 -19.94 14.50
CA VAL A 63 10.61 -20.02 13.16
C VAL A 63 10.21 -18.63 12.68
N THR A 64 9.49 -17.85 13.50
CA THR A 64 9.03 -16.51 13.14
C THR A 64 10.18 -15.56 12.80
N LEU A 65 11.24 -15.57 13.60
CA LEU A 65 12.42 -14.72 13.37
C LEU A 65 13.22 -15.18 12.14
N GLY A 66 13.40 -16.49 11.96
CA GLY A 66 14.09 -17.04 10.79
C GLY A 66 13.37 -16.70 9.49
N VAL A 67 12.04 -16.90 9.46
CA VAL A 67 11.20 -16.50 8.32
C VAL A 67 11.30 -15.00 8.06
N ARG A 68 11.22 -14.17 9.11
CA ARG A 68 11.30 -12.71 8.99
C ARG A 68 12.62 -12.28 8.35
N VAL A 69 13.74 -12.80 8.81
CA VAL A 69 15.07 -12.48 8.28
C VAL A 69 15.18 -12.83 6.79
N LEU A 70 14.72 -14.01 6.38
CA LEU A 70 14.74 -14.42 4.97
C LEU A 70 13.83 -13.55 4.11
N THR A 71 12.66 -13.18 4.65
CA THR A 71 11.69 -12.28 3.99
C THR A 71 12.26 -10.87 3.85
N ASP A 72 12.85 -10.32 4.91
CA ASP A 72 13.46 -8.98 4.92
C ASP A 72 14.62 -8.90 3.93
N ARG A 73 15.44 -9.94 3.83
CA ARG A 73 16.55 -10.00 2.89
C ARG A 73 16.07 -10.02 1.44
N LEU A 74 15.11 -10.90 1.11
CA LEU A 74 14.48 -10.90 -0.22
C LEU A 74 13.87 -9.52 -0.52
N TYR A 75 13.17 -8.95 0.46
CA TYR A 75 12.52 -7.66 0.31
C TYR A 75 13.52 -6.52 0.04
N HIS A 76 14.68 -6.53 0.72
CA HIS A 76 15.73 -5.54 0.49
C HIS A 76 16.16 -5.48 -0.98
N THR A 77 16.22 -6.64 -1.64
CA THR A 77 16.60 -6.76 -3.06
C THR A 77 15.48 -6.32 -4.01
N ILE A 78 14.21 -6.66 -3.74
CA ILE A 78 13.10 -6.37 -4.67
C ILE A 78 12.48 -4.97 -4.46
N ARG A 79 12.60 -4.38 -3.27
CA ARG A 79 12.01 -3.06 -2.94
C ARG A 79 12.34 -1.96 -3.94
N PRO A 80 13.59 -1.78 -4.41
CA PRO A 80 13.92 -0.74 -5.39
C PRO A 80 13.18 -0.89 -6.72
N LEU A 81 12.75 -2.11 -7.07
CA LEU A 81 11.96 -2.37 -8.28
C LEU A 81 10.51 -1.94 -8.11
N PHE A 82 9.92 -2.08 -6.91
CA PHE A 82 8.61 -1.51 -6.59
C PHE A 82 8.62 0.01 -6.67
N ASP A 83 9.69 0.68 -6.25
CA ASP A 83 9.79 2.13 -6.42
C ASP A 83 9.88 2.57 -7.90
N LYS A 84 10.25 1.68 -8.81
CA LYS A 84 10.20 1.90 -10.27
C LYS A 84 8.83 1.55 -10.87
N LEU A 85 8.03 0.75 -10.17
CA LEU A 85 6.66 0.37 -10.52
C LEU A 85 5.70 1.57 -10.40
N VAL A 86 4.59 1.57 -11.16
CA VAL A 86 3.56 2.64 -11.19
C VAL A 86 4.15 4.06 -11.33
N LYS A 87 5.12 4.20 -12.24
CA LYS A 87 5.64 5.48 -12.76
C LYS A 87 5.16 5.73 -14.19
N LYS A 88 5.50 6.88 -14.79
CA LYS A 88 5.08 7.27 -16.15
C LYS A 88 5.20 6.18 -17.22
N LYS A 89 6.22 5.30 -17.14
CA LYS A 89 6.46 4.21 -18.11
C LYS A 89 5.82 2.86 -17.73
N TRP A 90 5.18 2.73 -16.57
CA TRP A 90 4.66 1.43 -16.09
C TRP A 90 3.56 0.84 -16.98
N LEU A 91 2.74 1.70 -17.61
CA LEU A 91 1.70 1.27 -18.56
C LEU A 91 2.25 0.72 -19.87
N THR A 92 3.52 0.97 -20.19
CA THR A 92 4.16 0.54 -21.45
C THR A 92 5.33 -0.40 -21.23
N ASN A 93 5.79 -0.57 -19.99
CA ASN A 93 6.97 -1.35 -19.66
C ASN A 93 6.65 -2.46 -18.63
N PRO A 94 6.58 -3.74 -19.06
CA PRO A 94 6.41 -4.90 -18.19
C PRO A 94 7.67 -5.30 -17.40
N GLU A 95 8.82 -4.77 -17.77
CA GLU A 95 10.12 -5.21 -17.29
C GLU A 95 10.31 -5.13 -15.76
N PRO A 96 9.88 -4.07 -15.05
CA PRO A 96 10.09 -3.99 -13.60
C PRO A 96 9.44 -5.14 -12.84
N TYR A 97 8.26 -5.59 -13.26
CA TYR A 97 7.57 -6.70 -12.63
C TYR A 97 8.24 -8.04 -12.95
N LYS A 98 8.64 -8.27 -14.21
CA LYS A 98 9.37 -9.48 -14.61
C LYS A 98 10.66 -9.68 -13.82
N GLN A 99 11.37 -8.58 -13.53
CA GLN A 99 12.57 -8.62 -12.68
C GLN A 99 12.24 -9.01 -11.23
N ILE A 100 11.15 -8.47 -10.66
CA ILE A 100 10.67 -8.87 -9.32
C ILE A 100 10.36 -10.37 -9.30
N GLU A 101 9.60 -10.85 -10.28
CA GLU A 101 9.24 -12.27 -10.41
C GLU A 101 10.48 -13.17 -10.50
N SER A 102 11.46 -12.79 -11.32
CA SER A 102 12.72 -13.54 -11.48
C SER A 102 13.51 -13.62 -10.18
N LEU A 103 13.66 -12.52 -9.45
CA LEU A 103 14.39 -12.48 -8.17
C LEU A 103 13.70 -13.30 -7.07
N ILE A 104 12.36 -13.28 -7.04
CA ILE A 104 11.59 -14.13 -6.14
C ILE A 104 11.84 -15.60 -6.50
N LYS A 105 11.67 -15.99 -7.77
CA LYS A 105 11.92 -17.37 -8.23
C LYS A 105 13.34 -17.84 -7.89
N GLU A 106 14.35 -17.01 -8.11
CA GLU A 106 15.73 -17.31 -7.78
C GLU A 106 15.94 -17.53 -6.27
N SER A 107 15.37 -16.66 -5.44
CA SER A 107 15.48 -16.78 -3.98
C SER A 107 14.77 -18.03 -3.46
N PHE A 108 13.59 -18.36 -4.02
CA PHE A 108 12.84 -19.56 -3.62
C PHE A 108 13.51 -20.87 -4.06
N LYS A 109 14.38 -20.88 -5.08
CA LYS A 109 15.25 -22.04 -5.35
C LYS A 109 16.13 -22.37 -4.13
N LYS A 110 16.63 -21.35 -3.43
CA LYS A 110 17.43 -21.51 -2.21
C LYS A 110 16.56 -21.87 -1.01
N TYR A 111 15.39 -21.23 -0.89
CA TYR A 111 14.48 -21.43 0.25
C TYR A 111 13.73 -22.75 0.25
N ARG A 112 13.66 -23.47 -0.88
CA ARG A 112 13.04 -24.80 -0.98
C ARG A 112 13.69 -25.87 -0.08
N ARG A 113 14.88 -25.59 0.47
CA ARG A 113 15.54 -26.42 1.50
C ARG A 113 14.82 -26.36 2.86
N MET A 114 13.97 -25.37 3.07
CA MET A 114 13.16 -25.26 4.28
C MET A 114 12.02 -26.27 4.23
N GLU A 115 11.85 -27.02 5.31
CA GLU A 115 10.80 -28.02 5.41
C GLU A 115 9.47 -27.38 5.84
N SER A 116 8.36 -28.04 5.48
CA SER A 116 7.03 -27.67 5.98
C SER A 116 6.88 -28.11 7.45
N PRO A 117 6.16 -27.38 8.32
CA PRO A 117 5.36 -26.15 8.09
C PRO A 117 6.08 -24.80 7.86
N PRO A 118 7.32 -24.55 8.37
CA PRO A 118 7.96 -23.23 8.24
C PRO A 118 8.03 -22.64 6.83
N TYR A 119 8.24 -23.48 5.81
CA TYR A 119 8.24 -23.04 4.41
C TYR A 119 6.92 -22.35 4.02
N GLN A 120 5.78 -22.88 4.45
CA GLN A 120 4.45 -22.32 4.14
C GLN A 120 4.26 -20.94 4.78
N VAL A 121 4.78 -20.75 6.00
CA VAL A 121 4.79 -19.44 6.67
C VAL A 121 5.65 -18.44 5.89
N LEU A 122 6.81 -18.87 5.39
CA LEU A 122 7.69 -18.03 4.56
C LEU A 122 7.00 -17.59 3.26
N VAL A 123 6.44 -18.54 2.49
CA VAL A 123 5.76 -18.21 1.23
C VAL A 123 4.58 -17.27 1.47
N GLY A 124 3.77 -17.53 2.50
CA GLY A 124 2.64 -16.67 2.87
C GLY A 124 3.08 -15.23 3.23
N GLN A 125 4.14 -15.07 4.01
CA GLN A 125 4.67 -13.74 4.35
C GLN A 125 5.23 -12.99 3.14
N VAL A 126 5.95 -13.68 2.25
CA VAL A 126 6.46 -13.04 1.03
C VAL A 126 5.32 -12.66 0.10
N HIS A 127 4.30 -13.51 -0.05
CA HIS A 127 3.11 -13.22 -0.86
C HIS A 127 2.40 -11.95 -0.37
N SER A 128 2.07 -11.90 0.93
CA SER A 128 1.43 -10.75 1.54
C SER A 128 2.26 -9.48 1.35
N ARG A 129 3.58 -9.55 1.63
CA ARG A 129 4.47 -8.39 1.49
C ARG A 129 4.57 -7.89 0.05
N VAL A 130 4.66 -8.77 -0.95
CA VAL A 130 4.69 -8.36 -2.36
C VAL A 130 3.44 -7.55 -2.73
N LEU A 131 2.26 -8.01 -2.32
CA LEU A 131 1.01 -7.29 -2.56
C LEU A 131 0.94 -5.97 -1.79
N GLN A 132 1.35 -5.94 -0.52
CA GLN A 132 1.42 -4.71 0.27
C GLN A 132 2.28 -3.63 -0.40
N GLU A 133 3.41 -4.01 -0.99
CA GLU A 133 4.36 -3.10 -1.63
C GLU A 133 3.85 -2.60 -2.98
N TYR A 134 3.20 -3.49 -3.72
CA TYR A 134 2.49 -3.15 -4.93
C TYR A 134 1.42 -2.10 -4.64
N LEU A 135 0.56 -2.38 -3.65
CA LEU A 135 -0.50 -1.47 -3.20
C LEU A 135 0.07 -0.16 -2.66
N ARG A 136 1.11 -0.19 -1.83
CA ARG A 136 1.79 1.01 -1.34
C ARG A 136 2.27 1.90 -2.49
N THR A 137 2.81 1.30 -3.55
CA THR A 137 3.27 2.05 -4.71
C THR A 137 2.10 2.63 -5.51
N LEU A 138 1.01 1.87 -5.63
CA LEU A 138 -0.23 2.30 -6.28
C LEU A 138 -0.88 3.47 -5.53
N MET A 139 -1.07 3.34 -4.21
CA MET A 139 -1.74 4.31 -3.33
C MET A 139 -0.99 5.64 -3.16
N ARG A 140 0.28 5.73 -3.58
CA ARG A 140 1.02 7.00 -3.66
C ARG A 140 0.48 7.95 -4.73
N GLY A 141 -0.47 7.51 -5.57
CA GLY A 141 -1.21 8.41 -6.47
C GLY A 141 -0.37 9.06 -7.57
N ARG A 142 0.71 8.41 -8.03
CA ARG A 142 1.64 8.97 -9.04
C ARG A 142 1.06 9.02 -10.45
N ILE A 143 -0.08 8.34 -10.68
CA ILE A 143 -0.76 8.25 -11.96
C ILE A 143 -2.23 8.56 -11.73
N ILE A 144 -2.77 9.48 -12.53
CA ILE A 144 -4.19 9.82 -12.57
C ILE A 144 -4.69 9.53 -13.97
N CYS A 145 -5.77 8.75 -14.08
CA CYS A 145 -6.38 8.41 -15.35
C CYS A 145 -7.24 9.58 -15.84
N THR A 146 -6.79 10.23 -16.91
CA THR A 146 -7.49 11.38 -17.51
C THR A 146 -8.49 11.01 -18.61
N SER A 147 -8.53 9.73 -19.02
CA SER A 147 -9.41 9.25 -20.10
C SER A 147 -9.86 7.81 -19.89
N SER A 148 -11.00 7.43 -20.49
CA SER A 148 -11.48 6.04 -20.49
C SER A 148 -10.45 5.06 -21.09
N LYS A 149 -9.77 5.46 -22.17
CA LYS A 149 -8.67 4.67 -22.78
C LYS A 149 -7.50 4.43 -21.81
N MET A 150 -7.21 5.40 -20.94
CA MET A 150 -6.17 5.25 -19.91
C MET A 150 -6.64 4.35 -18.77
N ARG A 151 -7.90 4.49 -18.32
CA ARG A 151 -8.51 3.60 -17.32
C ARG A 151 -8.48 2.14 -17.77
N LYS A 152 -8.90 1.86 -19.02
CA LYS A 152 -8.86 0.51 -19.61
C LYS A 152 -7.44 -0.07 -19.60
N ARG A 153 -6.46 0.70 -20.08
CA ARG A 153 -5.04 0.26 -20.08
C ARG A 153 -4.51 -0.01 -18.68
N MET A 154 -4.84 0.84 -17.70
CA MET A 154 -4.43 0.66 -16.32
C MET A 154 -5.10 -0.55 -15.67
N ALA A 155 -6.39 -0.76 -15.91
CA ALA A 155 -7.12 -1.91 -15.40
C ALA A 155 -6.58 -3.22 -15.96
N THR A 156 -6.39 -3.31 -17.29
CA THR A 156 -5.76 -4.49 -17.91
C THR A 156 -4.38 -4.76 -17.30
N ARG A 157 -3.56 -3.72 -17.12
CA ARG A 157 -2.23 -3.86 -16.51
C ARG A 157 -2.27 -4.42 -15.09
N LEU A 158 -3.17 -3.90 -14.25
CA LEU A 158 -3.36 -4.38 -12.87
C LEU A 158 -3.84 -5.83 -12.84
N LYS A 159 -4.76 -6.20 -13.75
CA LYS A 159 -5.29 -7.55 -13.87
C LYS A 159 -4.22 -8.55 -14.33
N ASP A 160 -3.44 -8.18 -15.35
CA ASP A 160 -2.35 -9.01 -15.87
C ASP A 160 -1.26 -9.24 -14.82
N GLU A 161 -0.77 -8.17 -14.18
CA GLU A 161 0.24 -8.30 -13.12
C GLU A 161 -0.31 -9.03 -11.89
N GLY A 162 -1.57 -8.79 -11.51
CA GLY A 162 -2.24 -9.55 -10.46
C GLY A 162 -2.34 -11.04 -10.76
N GLN A 163 -2.65 -11.39 -12.02
CA GLN A 163 -2.69 -12.78 -12.45
C GLN A 163 -1.29 -13.43 -12.43
N HIS A 164 -0.24 -12.72 -12.83
CA HIS A 164 1.12 -13.23 -12.71
C HIS A 164 1.55 -13.43 -11.25
N ILE A 165 1.18 -12.51 -10.34
CA ILE A 165 1.47 -12.65 -8.89
C ILE A 165 0.76 -13.90 -8.35
N LYS A 166 -0.52 -14.05 -8.68
CA LYS A 166 -1.33 -15.22 -8.31
C LYS A 166 -0.68 -16.52 -8.80
N VAL A 167 -0.31 -16.61 -10.08
CA VAL A 167 0.32 -17.81 -10.64
C VAL A 167 1.67 -18.10 -9.95
N LEU A 168 2.51 -17.07 -9.79
CA LEU A 168 3.80 -17.19 -9.10
C LEU A 168 3.64 -17.79 -7.70
N PHE A 169 2.74 -17.23 -6.88
CA PHE A 169 2.58 -17.69 -5.50
C PHE A 169 1.80 -18.99 -5.39
N LYS A 170 0.94 -19.32 -6.37
CA LYS A 170 0.35 -20.65 -6.48
C LYS A 170 1.42 -21.71 -6.77
N ASP A 171 2.35 -21.45 -7.68
CA ASP A 171 3.45 -22.36 -8.01
C ASP A 171 4.44 -22.55 -6.84
N LEU A 172 4.54 -21.54 -5.97
CA LEU A 172 5.32 -21.59 -4.72
C LEU A 172 4.53 -22.23 -3.56
N GLU A 173 3.31 -22.68 -3.81
CA GLU A 173 2.40 -23.30 -2.83
C GLU A 173 2.02 -22.35 -1.68
N SER A 174 1.74 -21.08 -1.97
CA SER A 174 1.36 -20.09 -0.95
C SER A 174 0.00 -20.42 -0.31
N PRO A 175 -0.12 -20.35 1.03
CA PRO A 175 -1.40 -20.50 1.72
C PRO A 175 -2.27 -19.23 1.63
N ALA A 176 -1.73 -18.11 1.12
CA ALA A 176 -2.38 -16.80 1.14
C ALA A 176 -3.23 -16.52 -0.13
N SER A 177 -3.97 -17.52 -0.62
CA SER A 177 -4.83 -17.37 -1.82
C SER A 177 -5.95 -16.34 -1.66
N GLY A 178 -6.34 -16.03 -0.42
CA GLY A 178 -7.30 -14.97 -0.13
C GLY A 178 -6.80 -13.55 -0.46
N LEU A 179 -5.55 -13.37 -0.88
CA LEU A 179 -5.02 -12.07 -1.30
C LEU A 179 -5.06 -11.87 -2.82
N ASP A 180 -5.31 -12.92 -3.60
CA ASP A 180 -5.20 -12.94 -5.06
C ASP A 180 -6.16 -11.95 -5.75
N GLY A 181 -7.32 -11.68 -5.14
CA GLY A 181 -8.39 -10.87 -5.73
C GLY A 181 -8.11 -9.37 -5.72
N VAL A 182 -7.20 -8.88 -4.88
CA VAL A 182 -7.12 -7.43 -4.56
C VAL A 182 -6.85 -6.55 -5.77
N LEU A 183 -5.91 -6.94 -6.66
CA LEU A 183 -5.58 -6.14 -7.85
C LEU A 183 -6.68 -6.22 -8.92
N SER A 184 -7.41 -7.34 -8.97
CA SER A 184 -8.58 -7.47 -9.83
C SER A 184 -9.67 -6.51 -9.40
N HIS A 185 -10.03 -6.50 -8.11
CA HIS A 185 -11.05 -5.57 -7.59
C HIS A 185 -10.69 -4.11 -7.84
N ILE A 186 -9.43 -3.72 -7.60
CA ILE A 186 -8.97 -2.35 -7.89
C ILE A 186 -9.06 -2.04 -9.39
N SER A 187 -8.75 -3.00 -10.25
CA SER A 187 -8.86 -2.84 -11.70
C SER A 187 -10.29 -2.59 -12.16
N GLU A 188 -11.25 -3.30 -11.56
CA GLU A 188 -12.68 -3.13 -11.85
C GLU A 188 -13.17 -1.75 -11.39
N VAL A 189 -12.83 -1.33 -10.16
CA VAL A 189 -13.13 0.04 -9.67
C VAL A 189 -12.62 1.12 -10.63
N ILE A 190 -11.44 0.93 -11.22
CA ILE A 190 -10.84 1.89 -12.16
C ILE A 190 -11.60 1.92 -13.50
N VAL A 191 -12.03 0.78 -14.04
CA VAL A 191 -12.58 0.68 -15.41
C VAL A 191 -14.08 0.88 -15.50
N LEU A 192 -14.84 0.50 -14.47
CA LEU A 192 -16.30 0.64 -14.43
C LEU A 192 -16.73 2.08 -14.71
N GLU A 193 -17.85 2.27 -15.39
CA GLU A 193 -18.28 3.60 -15.88
C GLU A 193 -19.34 4.23 -14.96
N ASP A 194 -20.35 3.46 -14.56
CA ASP A 194 -21.48 3.90 -13.75
C ASP A 194 -21.24 3.77 -12.24
N ILE A 195 -21.77 4.74 -11.47
CA ILE A 195 -21.64 4.83 -10.01
C ILE A 195 -22.16 3.58 -9.28
N PRO A 196 -23.34 3.03 -9.60
CA PRO A 196 -23.84 1.83 -8.94
C PRO A 196 -22.91 0.62 -9.07
N SER A 197 -22.32 0.38 -10.26
CA SER A 197 -21.37 -0.72 -10.43
C SER A 197 -20.10 -0.51 -9.63
N ILE A 198 -19.60 0.72 -9.53
CA ILE A 198 -18.42 1.02 -8.69
C ILE A 198 -18.74 0.82 -7.21
N GLN A 199 -19.92 1.23 -6.76
CA GLN A 199 -20.37 1.00 -5.39
C GLN A 199 -20.46 -0.50 -5.07
N MET A 200 -20.99 -1.30 -5.98
CA MET A 200 -21.04 -2.76 -5.86
C MET A 200 -19.64 -3.34 -5.72
N GLU A 201 -18.72 -2.96 -6.61
CA GLU A 201 -17.34 -3.45 -6.60
C GLU A 201 -16.57 -3.04 -5.34
N VAL A 202 -16.77 -1.80 -4.87
CA VAL A 202 -16.23 -1.33 -3.59
C VAL A 202 -16.81 -2.15 -2.43
N GLY A 203 -18.10 -2.50 -2.47
CA GLY A 203 -18.71 -3.39 -1.48
C GLY A 203 -18.08 -4.79 -1.45
N LEU A 204 -17.82 -5.37 -2.63
CA LEU A 204 -17.11 -6.65 -2.73
C LEU A 204 -15.68 -6.54 -2.17
N LEU A 205 -14.97 -5.48 -2.51
CA LEU A 205 -13.61 -5.21 -2.01
C LEU A 205 -13.57 -5.08 -0.49
N VAL A 206 -14.52 -4.36 0.13
CA VAL A 206 -14.61 -4.24 1.60
C VAL A 206 -14.95 -5.56 2.26
N ARG A 207 -15.81 -6.37 1.63
CA ARG A 207 -16.17 -7.70 2.16
C ARG A 207 -14.99 -8.67 2.13
N GLU A 208 -14.21 -8.68 1.05
CA GLU A 208 -13.04 -9.56 0.90
C GLU A 208 -11.84 -9.08 1.70
N PHE A 209 -11.68 -7.75 1.83
CA PHE A 209 -10.60 -7.09 2.56
C PHE A 209 -11.17 -6.17 3.65
N PRO A 210 -11.64 -6.72 4.79
CA PRO A 210 -12.29 -5.95 5.84
C PRO A 210 -11.37 -4.95 6.56
N ASP A 211 -10.06 -4.99 6.32
CA ASP A 211 -9.10 -4.01 6.82
C ASP A 211 -8.91 -2.80 5.88
N ILE A 212 -9.56 -2.78 4.72
CA ILE A 212 -9.65 -1.60 3.86
C ILE A 212 -10.43 -0.48 4.58
N ARG A 213 -10.11 0.77 4.25
CA ARG A 213 -10.63 1.96 4.92
C ARG A 213 -10.92 3.02 3.87
N LYS A 214 -11.72 4.03 4.22
CA LYS A 214 -12.08 5.15 3.33
C LYS A 214 -10.88 5.77 2.62
N LYS A 215 -9.76 5.98 3.33
CA LYS A 215 -8.51 6.52 2.76
C LYS A 215 -7.96 5.69 1.58
N HIS A 216 -8.09 4.35 1.63
CA HIS A 216 -7.62 3.46 0.57
C HIS A 216 -8.51 3.57 -0.66
N VAL A 217 -9.84 3.54 -0.48
CA VAL A 217 -10.82 3.71 -1.57
C VAL A 217 -10.68 5.09 -2.20
N SER A 218 -10.54 6.13 -1.37
CA SER A 218 -10.26 7.51 -1.78
C SER A 218 -9.03 7.64 -2.69
N ALA A 219 -7.94 6.94 -2.36
CA ALA A 219 -6.74 6.90 -3.19
C ALA A 219 -6.98 6.19 -4.54
N ILE A 220 -7.73 5.09 -4.56
CA ILE A 220 -8.12 4.40 -5.80
C ILE A 220 -8.96 5.33 -6.70
N LEU A 221 -9.91 6.08 -6.12
CA LEU A 221 -10.73 7.05 -6.84
C LEU A 221 -9.90 8.22 -7.39
N ASN A 222 -8.84 8.63 -6.70
CA ASN A 222 -7.90 9.64 -7.20
C ASN A 222 -7.13 9.12 -8.42
N ILE A 223 -6.63 7.88 -8.36
CA ILE A 223 -5.96 7.22 -9.48
C ILE A 223 -6.90 7.10 -10.69
N ARG A 224 -8.18 6.80 -10.45
CA ARG A 224 -9.21 6.74 -11.49
C ARG A 224 -9.50 8.09 -12.15
N GLY A 225 -9.21 9.19 -11.46
CA GLY A 225 -9.52 10.54 -11.90
C GLY A 225 -10.98 10.94 -11.66
N LEU A 226 -11.62 10.43 -10.60
CA LEU A 226 -12.98 10.83 -10.23
C LEU A 226 -12.96 12.19 -9.51
N THR A 227 -13.41 13.23 -10.21
CA THR A 227 -13.36 14.63 -9.73
C THR A 227 -14.67 15.13 -9.12
N ARG A 228 -15.80 14.52 -9.49
CA ARG A 228 -17.14 14.89 -8.99
C ARG A 228 -17.30 14.48 -7.54
N GLN A 229 -17.45 15.46 -6.64
CA GLN A 229 -17.46 15.22 -5.20
C GLN A 229 -18.70 14.48 -4.70
N ALA A 230 -19.88 14.73 -5.28
CA ALA A 230 -21.11 14.02 -4.92
C ALA A 230 -20.98 12.50 -5.18
N GLU A 231 -20.64 12.12 -6.41
CA GLU A 231 -20.40 10.72 -6.81
C GLU A 231 -19.28 10.07 -5.97
N ARG A 232 -18.23 10.83 -5.67
CA ARG A 232 -17.14 10.36 -4.80
C ARG A 232 -17.66 10.03 -3.40
N GLN A 233 -18.48 10.89 -2.82
CA GLN A 233 -19.01 10.68 -1.48
C GLN A 233 -19.99 9.51 -1.44
N GLU A 234 -20.82 9.34 -2.48
CA GLU A 234 -21.71 8.19 -2.64
C GLU A 234 -20.94 6.85 -2.63
N ILE A 235 -19.78 6.79 -3.28
CA ILE A 235 -18.92 5.60 -3.27
C ILE A 235 -18.26 5.40 -1.91
N LEU A 236 -17.75 6.46 -1.28
CA LEU A 236 -17.11 6.37 0.03
C LEU A 236 -18.08 6.02 1.15
N ASN A 237 -19.36 6.35 1.01
CA ASN A 237 -20.40 6.01 1.97
C ASN A 237 -20.56 4.50 2.13
N ILE A 238 -20.40 3.71 1.04
CA ILE A 238 -20.43 2.23 1.09
C ILE A 238 -19.46 1.68 2.13
N VAL A 239 -18.24 2.24 2.21
CA VAL A 239 -17.25 1.82 3.22
C VAL A 239 -17.76 2.10 4.63
N THR A 240 -18.37 3.28 4.85
CA THR A 240 -18.98 3.64 6.15
C THR A 240 -20.10 2.70 6.54
N ASP A 241 -20.99 2.40 5.60
CA ASP A 241 -22.19 1.63 5.87
C ASP A 241 -21.82 0.18 6.23
N MET A 242 -20.80 -0.36 5.56
CA MET A 242 -20.25 -1.68 5.87
C MET A 242 -19.44 -1.70 7.17
N GLU A 243 -18.67 -0.64 7.47
CA GLU A 243 -17.99 -0.49 8.77
C GLU A 243 -19.01 -0.45 9.93
N ASN A 244 -20.13 0.25 9.76
CA ASN A 244 -21.19 0.38 10.75
C ASN A 244 -22.08 -0.87 10.86
N GLY A 245 -22.26 -1.61 9.77
CA GLY A 245 -23.00 -2.89 9.77
C GLY A 245 -22.22 -4.08 10.33
N ALA A 246 -20.89 -3.99 10.41
CA ALA A 246 -20.01 -5.08 10.82
C ALA A 246 -19.80 -5.22 12.35
N VAL A 247 -20.62 -4.56 13.18
CA VAL A 247 -20.50 -4.52 14.66
C VAL A 247 -20.68 -5.90 15.35
N GLY A 248 -20.87 -7.00 14.61
CA GLY A 248 -21.13 -8.34 15.15
C GLY A 248 -20.19 -9.48 14.77
N SER A 249 -19.38 -9.43 13.69
CA SER A 249 -18.59 -10.61 13.30
C SER A 249 -17.48 -10.32 12.30
N ALA A 250 -16.23 -10.26 12.76
CA ALA A 250 -15.07 -10.84 12.10
C ALA A 250 -13.81 -10.43 12.88
N SER A 251 -13.31 -11.33 13.73
CA SER A 251 -11.89 -11.31 14.08
C SER A 251 -11.13 -11.53 12.77
N VAL A 252 -10.63 -10.46 12.15
CA VAL A 252 -9.75 -10.57 10.98
C VAL A 252 -8.51 -11.31 11.48
N THR A 253 -8.37 -12.57 11.08
CA THR A 253 -7.13 -13.31 11.32
C THR A 253 -6.00 -12.49 10.70
N ARG A 254 -4.93 -12.26 11.46
CA ARG A 254 -3.78 -11.41 11.07
C ARG A 254 -3.17 -11.80 9.70
N GLN A 255 -3.44 -13.01 9.23
CA GLN A 255 -3.06 -13.53 7.92
C GLN A 255 -3.76 -12.85 6.73
N HIS A 256 -4.90 -12.17 6.95
CA HIS A 256 -5.65 -11.44 5.91
C HIS A 256 -5.50 -9.91 6.00
N ALA A 257 -4.69 -9.42 6.94
CA ALA A 257 -4.45 -7.99 7.13
C ALA A 257 -3.52 -7.47 6.02
N LEU A 258 -4.11 -6.96 4.94
CA LEU A 258 -3.40 -6.42 3.77
C LEU A 258 -3.30 -4.90 3.80
N PHE A 259 -4.43 -4.19 3.95
CA PHE A 259 -4.51 -2.72 3.87
C PHE A 259 -4.08 -2.00 5.15
N SER A 260 -4.15 -2.65 6.30
CA SER A 260 -3.69 -2.08 7.58
C SER A 260 -2.22 -1.63 7.55
N GLU A 261 -1.37 -2.30 6.78
CA GLU A 261 0.07 -2.03 6.62
C GLU A 261 0.39 -1.16 5.38
N VAL A 262 -0.63 -0.78 4.59
CA VAL A 262 -0.47 0.03 3.37
C VAL A 262 -0.70 1.51 3.70
N PRO A 263 0.35 2.34 3.76
CA PRO A 263 0.18 3.77 3.95
C PRO A 263 -0.39 4.39 2.67
N VAL A 264 -1.36 5.28 2.85
CA VAL A 264 -1.86 6.17 1.80
C VAL A 264 -1.20 7.52 1.98
N THR A 265 -0.68 8.11 0.90
CA THR A 265 -0.20 9.51 0.96
C THR A 265 -1.38 10.39 1.36
N SER A 266 -1.24 11.09 2.48
CA SER A 266 -2.29 11.93 3.07
C SER A 266 -2.98 12.74 2.00
N GLU A 267 -4.32 12.68 1.98
CA GLU A 267 -5.14 13.51 1.13
C GLU A 267 -4.72 14.96 1.29
N VAL A 268 -4.38 15.61 0.17
CA VAL A 268 -4.51 17.06 0.12
C VAL A 268 -6.01 17.27 0.30
N HIS A 269 -6.43 17.57 1.53
CA HIS A 269 -7.80 17.99 1.76
C HIS A 269 -7.97 19.17 0.80
N CYS A 270 -8.83 19.03 -0.20
CA CYS A 270 -9.36 20.18 -0.87
C CYS A 270 -10.06 20.96 0.24
N LEU A 271 -9.35 21.92 0.84
CA LEU A 271 -9.96 22.92 1.69
C LEU A 271 -11.17 23.39 0.90
N HIS A 272 -12.34 23.22 1.50
CA HIS A 272 -13.58 23.71 0.93
C HIS A 272 -13.41 25.23 0.83
N LEU A 273 -12.89 25.73 -0.29
CA LEU A 273 -12.89 27.15 -0.63
C LEU A 273 -14.34 27.53 -0.97
N GLY A 274 -15.21 27.42 0.03
CA GLY A 274 -16.47 28.13 0.11
C GLY A 274 -16.25 29.59 0.54
N LEU A 275 -15.18 30.22 0.05
CA LEU A 275 -14.98 31.66 0.17
C LEU A 275 -15.49 32.30 -1.11
N SER A 276 -16.78 32.68 -1.10
CA SER A 276 -17.30 33.84 -1.83
C SER A 276 -18.80 33.96 -1.57
N ARG A 277 -19.18 34.74 -0.53
CA ARG A 277 -20.33 35.69 -0.59
C ARG A 277 -20.71 36.42 0.72
N LEU A 278 -19.89 36.43 1.77
CA LEU A 278 -20.20 37.20 2.99
C LEU A 278 -19.02 38.02 3.54
N ALA A 279 -18.42 38.88 2.72
CA ALA A 279 -17.46 39.88 3.21
C ALA A 279 -17.44 41.17 2.38
N LEU A 280 -18.61 41.69 2.01
CA LEU A 280 -18.75 43.09 1.55
C LEU A 280 -20.00 43.69 2.20
N ALA A 281 -19.94 43.90 3.51
CA ALA A 281 -20.95 44.67 4.22
C ALA A 281 -20.42 45.31 5.50
N VAL A 282 -19.21 45.89 5.52
CA VAL A 282 -18.86 46.95 6.49
C VAL A 282 -17.78 47.86 5.90
N SER A 283 -18.20 48.96 5.26
CA SER A 283 -17.50 50.27 5.30
C SER A 283 -18.30 51.27 4.47
N ALA A 284 -19.45 51.67 4.98
CA ALA A 284 -20.18 52.85 4.50
C ALA A 284 -20.58 53.66 5.73
N CYS A 285 -19.60 54.32 6.36
CA CYS A 285 -19.79 55.36 7.37
C CYS A 285 -18.47 56.11 7.53
N PHE A 286 -18.09 56.98 6.60
CA PHE A 286 -17.26 58.17 6.86
C PHE A 286 -17.41 59.13 5.68
N THR A 287 -18.29 60.12 5.84
CA THR A 287 -18.27 61.37 5.07
C THR A 287 -17.15 62.25 5.60
N PRO A 288 -16.30 62.82 4.73
CA PRO A 288 -15.69 64.11 5.01
C PRO A 288 -16.18 65.17 4.02
N ALA A 289 -16.36 66.36 4.58
CA ALA A 289 -16.90 67.56 3.97
C ALA A 289 -16.10 68.03 2.74
N ARG A 290 -16.83 68.67 1.81
CA ARG A 290 -16.29 69.46 0.69
C ARG A 290 -15.34 70.55 1.18
N PRO A 291 -14.25 70.79 0.44
CA PRO A 291 -13.73 72.14 0.26
C PRO A 291 -14.16 72.69 -1.11
N LEU A 292 -14.72 73.88 -1.07
CA LEU A 292 -14.97 74.81 -2.16
C LEU A 292 -13.64 75.12 -2.87
N GLN A 293 -13.53 74.92 -4.18
CA GLN A 293 -12.40 75.43 -4.95
C GLN A 293 -12.90 76.32 -6.09
N GLU A 294 -12.62 77.61 -5.92
CA GLU A 294 -12.89 78.70 -6.84
C GLU A 294 -12.12 78.51 -8.16
N SER A 295 -12.81 78.77 -9.26
CA SER A 295 -12.25 78.92 -10.59
C SER A 295 -11.90 80.39 -10.88
N PRO A 296 -10.67 80.70 -11.36
CA PRO A 296 -10.41 81.98 -12.01
C PRO A 296 -10.36 81.85 -13.54
N ARG A 297 -10.85 82.94 -14.14
CA ARG A 297 -11.15 83.22 -15.55
C ARG A 297 -9.94 83.20 -16.52
N ARG A 298 -10.26 82.92 -17.78
CA ARG A 298 -9.50 83.30 -19.00
C ARG A 298 -9.21 84.81 -19.05
N ARG A 299 -8.01 85.18 -19.49
CA ARG A 299 -7.75 86.42 -20.27
C ARG A 299 -6.60 86.20 -21.27
N THR A 300 -6.66 86.98 -22.34
CA THR A 300 -6.15 86.78 -23.70
C THR A 300 -4.86 87.58 -24.00
N GLN A 301 -4.24 87.30 -25.17
CA GLN A 301 -3.21 88.06 -25.94
C GLN A 301 -1.76 87.89 -25.43
N HIS A 302 -0.70 87.77 -26.25
CA HIS A 302 -0.40 88.25 -27.61
C HIS A 302 0.83 87.47 -28.19
N SER A 303 0.90 87.28 -29.52
CA SER A 303 2.08 86.85 -30.33
C SER A 303 3.23 87.89 -30.26
N PRO A 304 4.52 87.60 -30.63
CA PRO A 304 4.94 87.20 -31.99
C PRO A 304 6.17 86.26 -32.15
N ASP A 305 6.32 85.78 -33.38
CA ASP A 305 7.51 85.52 -34.23
C ASP A 305 8.90 85.30 -33.59
N HIS A 306 9.59 84.22 -33.97
CA HIS A 306 10.61 84.23 -35.03
C HIS A 306 11.27 82.86 -35.24
N ASP A 307 11.79 82.72 -36.46
CA ASP A 307 12.40 81.58 -37.14
C ASP A 307 13.64 80.95 -36.48
N LEU A 308 13.77 79.62 -36.63
CA LEU A 308 14.72 78.90 -37.51
C LEU A 308 14.75 77.40 -37.17
#